data_AF-A0A950RTT5-F1
#
_entry.id   AF-A0A950RTT5-F1
#
_cell.length_a   1.000
_cell.length_b   1.000
_cell.length_c   1.000
_cell.angle_alpha   90.00
_cell.angle_beta   90.00
_cell.angle_gamma   90.00
#
_symmetry.space_group_name_H-M   'P 1'
#
loop_
_entity.id
_entity.type
_entity.pdbx_description
1 polymer ?
#
loop_
_entity_poly.entity_id
_entity_poly.type
_entity_poly.pdbx_seq_one_letter_code
_entity_poly.pdbx_strand_id
1 'polypeptide(L)'
;PLSGWSPHALGVGVINAVDIPWILWDNSNGAAALWQLTANYALSHAAAYGPFSGFTALDVTVGVDGNPRLLWDRTDGTTVLWTVSSTTLVLTVSQSYGPFSGFTAVALEAGRDGLTRLAWSNSGGAQEVWLVNLDDTFHSAGAFGPF
;
A
#
# COMPACT_ATOMS: atom_id res chain seq x y z
N PRO A 1 -6.66 -19.97 12.36
CA PRO A 1 -5.97 -18.67 12.61
C PRO A 1 -4.45 -18.87 12.68
N LEU A 2 -3.69 -18.14 11.85
CA LEU A 2 -2.24 -18.08 12.02
C LEU A 2 -1.96 -17.21 13.26
N SER A 3 -1.19 -17.74 14.21
CA SER A 3 -0.97 -17.07 15.50
C SER A 3 -0.40 -15.66 15.30
N GLY A 4 -1.07 -14.66 15.86
CA GLY A 4 -0.63 -13.26 15.83
C GLY A 4 -0.88 -12.52 14.51
N TRP A 5 -1.46 -13.16 13.49
CA TRP A 5 -1.78 -12.55 12.20
C TRP A 5 -3.27 -12.15 12.12
N SER A 6 -3.53 -10.95 11.60
CA SER A 6 -4.88 -10.47 11.25
C SER A 6 -4.91 -9.92 9.82
N PRO A 7 -6.04 -10.03 9.11
CA PRO A 7 -6.19 -9.34 7.83
C PRO A 7 -6.30 -7.84 8.10
N HIS A 8 -5.56 -7.05 7.33
CA HIS A 8 -5.45 -5.60 7.51
C HIS A 8 -6.11 -4.83 6.37
N ALA A 9 -5.79 -5.17 5.12
CA ALA A 9 -6.34 -4.50 3.93
C ALA A 9 -6.54 -5.46 2.74
N LEU A 10 -7.36 -5.05 1.78
CA LEU A 10 -7.68 -5.78 0.55
C LEU A 10 -7.42 -4.86 -0.65
N GLY A 11 -6.59 -5.33 -1.58
CA GLY A 11 -6.41 -4.73 -2.91
C GLY A 11 -6.93 -5.67 -3.99
N VAL A 12 -7.34 -5.13 -5.13
CA VAL A 12 -7.76 -5.93 -6.29
C VAL A 12 -7.00 -5.44 -7.52
N GLY A 13 -6.24 -6.34 -8.14
CA GLY A 13 -5.63 -6.12 -9.45
C GLY A 13 -6.47 -6.72 -10.55
N VAL A 14 -6.35 -6.19 -11.77
CA VAL A 14 -7.00 -6.77 -12.95
C VAL A 14 -5.93 -7.33 -13.87
N ILE A 15 -5.94 -8.65 -14.11
CA ILE A 15 -5.04 -9.32 -15.06
C ILE A 15 -5.91 -9.99 -16.11
N ASN A 16 -5.76 -9.59 -17.38
CA ASN A 16 -6.55 -10.13 -18.51
C ASN A 16 -8.07 -10.08 -18.27
N ALA A 17 -8.58 -8.96 -17.76
CA ALA A 17 -9.99 -8.75 -17.39
C ALA A 17 -10.52 -9.67 -16.28
N VAL A 18 -9.63 -10.22 -15.45
CA VAL A 18 -9.97 -11.02 -14.28
C VAL A 18 -9.48 -10.32 -13.02
N ASP A 19 -10.36 -10.20 -12.03
CA ASP A 19 -10.03 -9.66 -10.72
C ASP A 19 -9.20 -10.66 -9.92
N ILE A 20 -8.04 -10.20 -9.45
CA ILE A 20 -7.08 -10.94 -8.65
C ILE A 20 -7.01 -10.26 -7.28
N PRO A 21 -7.59 -10.87 -6.23
CA PRO A 21 -7.57 -10.30 -4.89
C PRO A 21 -6.19 -10.43 -4.22
N TRP A 22 -5.84 -9.42 -3.44
CA TRP A 22 -4.62 -9.34 -2.65
C TRP A 22 -4.95 -8.96 -1.22
N ILE A 23 -4.52 -9.76 -0.25
CA ILE A 23 -4.77 -9.50 1.17
C ILE A 23 -3.45 -9.09 1.83
N LEU A 24 -3.43 -7.91 2.42
CA LEU A 24 -2.40 -7.49 3.35
C LEU A 24 -2.77 -7.98 4.75
N TRP A 25 -1.84 -8.66 5.38
CA TRP A 25 -1.94 -9.11 6.76
C TRP A 25 -0.94 -8.36 7.62
N ASP A 26 -1.33 -8.06 8.85
CA ASP A 26 -0.44 -7.54 9.88
C ASP A 26 -0.17 -8.62 10.94
N ASN A 27 0.96 -8.49 11.62
CA ASN A 27 1.29 -9.30 12.78
C ASN A 27 1.57 -8.41 13.98
N SER A 28 1.11 -8.83 15.15
CA SER A 28 1.41 -8.19 16.45
C SER A 28 2.89 -7.93 16.73
N ASN A 29 3.81 -8.63 16.05
CA ASN A 29 5.25 -8.40 16.16
C ASN A 29 5.81 -7.31 15.22
N GLY A 30 4.97 -6.67 14.38
CA GLY A 30 5.36 -5.66 13.39
C GLY A 30 5.76 -6.21 12.02
N ALA A 31 5.55 -7.51 11.75
CA ALA A 31 5.66 -8.07 10.41
C ALA A 31 4.38 -7.82 9.60
N ALA A 32 4.51 -7.80 8.28
CA ALA A 32 3.39 -7.83 7.36
C ALA A 32 3.48 -9.04 6.44
N ALA A 33 2.37 -9.47 5.85
CA ALA A 33 2.37 -10.49 4.82
C ALA A 33 1.42 -10.11 3.70
N LEU A 34 1.78 -10.49 2.47
CA LEU A 34 0.99 -10.25 1.29
C LEU A 34 0.58 -11.57 0.68
N TRP A 35 -0.73 -11.78 0.54
CA TRP A 35 -1.30 -12.99 -0.04
C TRP A 35 -1.99 -12.64 -1.35
N GLN A 36 -1.62 -13.33 -2.42
CA GLN A 36 -2.33 -13.29 -3.68
C GLN A 36 -3.32 -14.45 -3.73
N LEU A 37 -4.57 -14.16 -4.05
CA LEU A 37 -5.57 -15.16 -4.34
C LEU A 37 -5.78 -15.30 -5.85
N THR A 38 -6.22 -16.47 -6.28
CA THR A 38 -6.80 -16.66 -7.61
C THR A 38 -8.19 -16.02 -7.68
N ALA A 39 -8.76 -15.91 -8.89
CA ALA A 39 -10.11 -15.37 -9.10
C ALA A 39 -11.22 -16.18 -8.39
N ASN A 40 -10.98 -17.44 -8.06
CA ASN A 40 -11.86 -18.30 -7.27
C ASN A 40 -11.45 -18.36 -5.78
N TYR A 41 -10.67 -17.38 -5.30
CA TYR A 41 -10.26 -17.21 -3.91
C TYR A 41 -9.36 -18.33 -3.34
N ALA A 42 -8.70 -19.11 -4.19
CA ALA A 42 -7.66 -20.04 -3.74
C ALA A 42 -6.35 -19.28 -3.51
N LEU A 43 -5.58 -19.66 -2.50
CA LEU A 43 -4.26 -19.05 -2.28
C LEU A 43 -3.32 -19.42 -3.43
N SER A 44 -2.79 -18.40 -4.12
CA SER A 44 -1.82 -18.57 -5.21
C SER A 44 -0.39 -18.44 -4.70
N HIS A 45 -0.08 -17.32 -4.05
CA HIS A 45 1.25 -17.02 -3.50
C HIS A 45 1.11 -16.25 -2.18
N ALA A 46 2.10 -16.40 -1.30
CA ALA A 46 2.20 -15.63 -0.07
C ALA A 46 3.66 -15.35 0.28
N ALA A 47 3.93 -14.15 0.80
CA ALA A 47 5.22 -13.77 1.37
C ALA A 47 5.01 -12.97 2.64
N ALA A 48 5.98 -13.04 3.56
CA ALA A 48 6.04 -12.24 4.76
C ALA A 48 7.25 -11.32 4.73
N TYR A 49 7.11 -10.14 5.32
CA TYR A 49 8.12 -9.08 5.38
C TYR A 49 8.26 -8.61 6.83
N GLY A 50 9.51 -8.42 7.26
CA GLY A 50 9.81 -7.96 8.61
C GLY A 50 9.84 -9.10 9.65
N PRO A 51 9.70 -8.76 10.94
CA PRO A 51 9.30 -7.45 11.46
C PRO A 51 10.32 -6.35 11.16
N PHE A 52 9.84 -5.14 10.90
CA PHE A 52 10.68 -3.97 10.70
C PHE A 52 10.42 -2.96 11.82
N SER A 53 11.43 -2.70 12.64
CA SER A 53 11.28 -1.82 13.80
C SER A 53 10.85 -0.42 13.36
N GLY A 54 9.77 0.07 13.97
CA GLY A 54 9.19 1.39 13.71
C GLY A 54 8.38 1.50 12.42
N PHE A 55 8.12 0.41 11.71
CA PHE A 55 7.26 0.40 10.52
C PHE A 55 5.94 -0.33 10.77
N THR A 56 4.88 0.17 10.17
CA THR A 56 3.55 -0.46 10.14
C THR A 56 3.03 -0.45 8.71
N ALA A 57 2.61 -1.61 8.20
CA ALA A 57 1.91 -1.66 6.91
C ALA A 57 0.46 -1.21 7.12
N LEU A 58 -0.04 -0.32 6.26
CA LEU A 58 -1.34 0.32 6.41
C LEU A 58 -2.35 -0.05 5.32
N ASP A 59 -1.88 -0.24 4.09
CA ASP A 59 -2.80 -0.43 2.97
C ASP A 59 -2.12 -1.13 1.79
N VAL A 60 -2.94 -1.67 0.89
CA VAL A 60 -2.48 -2.29 -0.36
C VAL A 60 -3.40 -1.97 -1.51
N THR A 61 -2.81 -1.61 -2.65
CA THR A 61 -3.51 -1.47 -3.93
C THR A 61 -2.72 -2.17 -5.04
N VAL A 62 -3.25 -2.28 -6.25
CA VAL A 62 -2.54 -2.92 -7.38
C VAL A 62 -2.51 -2.00 -8.57
N GLY A 63 -1.30 -1.64 -9.02
CA GLY A 63 -1.11 -0.74 -10.15
C GLY A 63 -1.53 -1.35 -11.49
N VAL A 64 -1.59 -0.52 -12.52
CA VAL A 64 -1.95 -0.94 -13.89
C VAL A 64 -0.94 -1.88 -14.54
N ASP A 65 0.28 -1.96 -13.99
CA ASP A 65 1.30 -2.96 -14.35
C ASP A 65 1.07 -4.32 -13.67
N GLY A 66 0.01 -4.46 -12.88
CA GLY A 66 -0.35 -5.66 -12.14
C GLY A 66 0.41 -5.87 -10.83
N ASN A 67 1.34 -4.99 -10.46
CA ASN A 67 2.15 -5.14 -9.25
C ASN A 67 1.45 -4.53 -8.01
N PRO A 68 1.45 -5.21 -6.85
CA PRO A 68 0.97 -4.62 -5.61
C PRO A 68 1.82 -3.43 -5.15
N ARG A 69 1.16 -2.38 -4.67
CA ARG A 69 1.75 -1.27 -3.92
C ARG A 69 1.33 -1.39 -2.47
N LEU A 70 2.29 -1.37 -1.55
CA LEU A 70 2.05 -1.41 -0.10
C LEU A 70 2.37 -0.03 0.49
N LEU A 71 1.45 0.48 1.30
CA LEU A 71 1.67 1.67 2.11
C LEU A 71 2.28 1.27 3.44
N TRP A 72 3.42 1.85 3.77
CA TRP A 72 4.05 1.72 5.08
C TRP A 72 4.14 3.09 5.73
N ASP A 73 3.80 3.16 7.01
CA ASP A 73 4.09 4.30 7.86
C ASP A 73 5.25 3.98 8.79
N ARG A 74 6.04 5.00 9.11
CA ARG A 74 7.17 4.91 10.01
C ARG A 74 6.93 5.83 11.20
N THR A 75 7.31 5.39 12.39
CA THR A 75 7.11 6.14 13.64
C THR A 75 7.78 7.52 13.69
N ASP A 76 8.69 7.83 12.76
CA ASP A 76 9.27 9.17 12.60
C ASP A 76 8.48 10.09 11.67
N GLY A 77 7.33 9.63 11.16
CA GLY A 77 6.45 10.34 10.22
C GLY A 77 6.79 10.12 8.75
N THR A 78 7.79 9.30 8.43
CA THR A 78 8.12 8.96 7.04
C THR A 78 7.10 7.95 6.51
N THR A 79 6.52 8.24 5.35
CA THR A 79 5.73 7.26 4.60
C THR A 79 6.61 6.57 3.57
N VAL A 80 6.46 5.26 3.41
CA VAL A 80 7.20 4.47 2.41
C VAL A 80 6.21 3.68 1.55
N LEU A 81 6.38 3.79 0.25
CA LEU A 81 5.59 3.09 -0.75
C LEU A 81 6.45 1.99 -1.36
N TRP A 82 5.99 0.75 -1.24
CA TRP A 82 6.68 -0.42 -1.78
C TRP A 82 5.94 -0.92 -3.01
N THR A 83 6.66 -1.15 -4.11
CA THR A 83 6.15 -1.99 -5.20
C THR A 83 6.74 -3.38 -5.09
N VAL A 84 5.87 -4.38 -5.16
CA VAL A 84 6.22 -5.80 -5.04
C VAL A 84 5.91 -6.49 -6.37
N SER A 85 6.80 -7.37 -6.84
CA SER A 85 6.52 -8.17 -8.04
C SER A 85 5.31 -9.09 -7.80
N SER A 86 4.31 -9.00 -8.67
CA SER A 86 3.11 -9.85 -8.60
C SER A 86 3.36 -11.34 -8.77
N THR A 87 4.50 -11.72 -9.36
CA THR A 87 4.87 -13.11 -9.63
C THR A 87 5.77 -13.70 -8.56
N THR A 88 6.76 -12.93 -8.08
CA THR A 88 7.79 -13.45 -7.15
C THR A 88 7.60 -12.97 -5.72
N LEU A 89 6.73 -11.99 -5.48
CA LEU A 89 6.54 -11.31 -4.20
C LEU A 89 7.81 -10.65 -3.64
N VAL A 90 8.80 -10.40 -4.50
CA VAL A 90 10.02 -9.67 -4.14
C VAL A 90 9.78 -8.17 -4.26
N LEU A 91 10.29 -7.40 -3.30
CA LEU A 91 10.32 -5.93 -3.34
C LEU A 91 11.15 -5.46 -4.55
N THR A 92 10.55 -4.64 -5.41
CA THR A 92 11.22 -4.10 -6.60
C THR A 92 11.51 -2.61 -6.50
N VAL A 93 10.65 -1.85 -5.81
CA VAL A 93 10.82 -0.40 -5.59
C VAL A 93 10.46 -0.07 -4.14
N SER A 94 11.20 0.85 -3.54
CA SER A 94 10.91 1.43 -2.22
C SER A 94 11.10 2.94 -2.29
N GLN A 95 10.01 3.68 -2.34
CA GLN A 95 10.02 5.15 -2.39
C GLN A 95 9.59 5.73 -1.05
N SER A 96 10.36 6.69 -0.52
CA SER A 96 10.05 7.36 0.74
C SER A 96 9.54 8.79 0.54
N TYR A 97 8.65 9.23 1.43
CA TYR A 97 8.05 10.55 1.49
C TYR A 97 8.03 11.07 2.92
N GLY A 98 8.28 12.36 3.10
CA GLY A 98 8.29 12.99 4.42
C GLY A 98 9.57 12.73 5.24
N PRO A 99 9.51 12.94 6.56
CA PRO A 99 8.32 13.29 7.32
C PRO A 99 7.77 14.67 6.96
N PHE A 100 6.45 14.80 6.92
CA PHE A 100 5.76 16.07 6.72
C PHE A 100 5.02 16.44 7.99
N SER A 101 5.33 17.61 8.55
CA SER A 101 4.77 18.01 9.85
C SER A 101 3.24 18.01 9.83
N GLY A 102 2.66 17.23 10.73
CA GLY A 102 1.21 17.12 10.91
C GLY A 102 0.50 16.24 9.88
N PHE A 103 1.16 15.77 8.83
CA PHE A 103 0.57 14.90 7.81
C PHE A 103 0.99 13.44 8.01
N THR A 104 0.01 12.54 7.84
CA THR A 104 0.24 11.10 7.82
C THR A 104 -0.50 10.52 6.62
N ALA A 105 0.15 9.63 5.88
CA ALA A 105 -0.51 8.88 4.83
C ALA A 105 -1.49 7.86 5.42
N VAL A 106 -2.66 7.74 4.83
CA VAL A 106 -3.75 6.92 5.39
C VAL A 106 -4.33 5.89 4.43
N ALA A 107 -4.15 6.05 3.11
CA ALA A 107 -4.69 5.11 2.13
C ALA A 107 -3.98 5.22 0.78
N LEU A 108 -4.07 4.14 0.00
CA LEU A 108 -3.66 4.07 -1.41
C LEU A 108 -4.82 3.62 -2.31
N GLU A 109 -4.89 4.18 -3.51
CA GLU A 109 -5.79 3.65 -4.54
C GLU A 109 -5.21 3.80 -5.95
N ALA A 110 -5.04 2.68 -6.66
CA ALA A 110 -4.55 2.68 -8.03
C ALA A 110 -5.67 3.08 -9.00
N GLY A 111 -5.42 4.11 -9.82
CA GLY A 111 -6.35 4.55 -10.86
C GLY A 111 -6.10 3.89 -12.21
N ARG A 112 -7.16 3.88 -13.03
CA ARG A 112 -7.11 3.39 -14.43
C ARG A 112 -6.31 4.29 -15.37
N ASP A 113 -5.95 5.48 -14.93
CA ASP A 113 -5.07 6.41 -15.64
C ASP A 113 -3.58 6.11 -15.44
N GLY A 114 -3.25 5.04 -14.69
CA GLY A 114 -1.87 4.64 -14.42
C GLY A 114 -1.21 5.39 -13.27
N LEU A 115 -1.96 6.21 -12.54
CA LEU A 115 -1.49 6.92 -11.35
C LEU A 115 -2.02 6.26 -10.08
N THR A 116 -1.21 6.24 -9.03
CA THR A 116 -1.65 5.83 -7.70
C THR A 116 -2.05 7.08 -6.91
N ARG A 117 -3.18 7.02 -6.19
CA ARG A 117 -3.62 8.06 -5.27
C ARG A 117 -3.06 7.71 -3.90
N LEU A 118 -2.37 8.66 -3.28
CA LEU A 118 -1.93 8.56 -1.89
C LEU A 118 -2.68 9.62 -1.09
N ALA A 119 -3.55 9.17 -0.19
CA ALA A 119 -4.32 10.05 0.67
C ALA A 119 -3.52 10.39 1.92
N TRP A 120 -3.48 11.66 2.26
CA TRP A 120 -2.84 12.22 3.45
C TRP A 120 -3.87 12.92 4.32
N SER A 121 -3.77 12.68 5.63
CA SER A 121 -4.58 13.38 6.64
C SER A 121 -3.68 14.26 7.50
N ASN A 122 -4.14 15.49 7.75
CA ASN A 122 -3.46 16.42 8.65
C ASN A 122 -4.13 16.45 10.03
N SER A 123 -3.35 16.58 11.10
CA SER A 123 -3.87 16.74 12.47
C SER A 123 -4.74 18.00 12.67
N GLY A 124 -4.60 19.01 11.81
CA GLY A 124 -5.45 20.20 11.74
C GLY A 124 -6.74 20.02 10.92
N GLY A 125 -7.03 18.82 10.41
CA GLY A 125 -8.27 18.49 9.68
C GLY A 125 -8.17 18.58 8.15
N ALA A 126 -7.14 19.23 7.62
CA ALA A 126 -6.88 19.28 6.17
C ALA A 126 -6.60 17.88 5.62
N GLN A 127 -7.03 17.62 4.38
CA GLN A 127 -6.75 16.38 3.66
C GLN A 127 -6.02 16.71 2.36
N GLU A 128 -5.13 15.84 1.91
CA GLU A 128 -4.51 15.95 0.59
C GLU A 128 -4.59 14.62 -0.14
N VAL A 129 -4.74 14.67 -1.46
CA VAL A 129 -4.56 13.50 -2.32
C VAL A 129 -3.43 13.80 -3.27
N TRP A 130 -2.41 12.96 -3.22
CA TRP A 130 -1.31 12.99 -4.16
C TRP A 130 -1.58 12.01 -5.28
N LEU A 131 -1.28 12.45 -6.50
CA LEU A 131 -1.08 11.55 -7.63
C LEU A 131 0.39 11.16 -7.66
N VAL A 132 0.62 9.87 -7.79
CA VAL A 132 1.92 9.22 -7.81
C VAL A 132 2.05 8.47 -9.13
N ASN A 133 3.19 8.61 -9.80
CA ASN A 133 3.50 7.95 -11.06
C ASN A 133 3.61 6.43 -10.88
N LEU A 134 3.62 5.71 -12.00
CA LEU A 134 3.77 4.25 -12.00
C LEU A 134 5.10 3.77 -11.39
N ASP A 135 6.15 4.59 -11.49
CA ASP A 135 7.47 4.37 -10.87
C ASP A 135 7.53 4.84 -9.41
N ASP A 136 6.37 5.04 -8.81
CA ASP A 136 6.14 5.47 -7.44
C ASP A 136 6.63 6.90 -7.12
N THR A 137 7.05 7.70 -8.10
CA THR A 137 7.48 9.10 -7.89
C THR A 137 6.30 10.08 -7.79
N PHE A 138 6.46 11.18 -7.06
CA PHE A 138 5.43 12.21 -6.93
C PHE A 138 5.11 12.85 -8.28
N HIS A 139 3.82 12.99 -8.59
CA HIS A 139 3.34 13.68 -9.79
C HIS A 139 2.72 15.04 -9.45
N SER A 140 1.68 15.06 -8.64
CA SER A 140 0.94 16.29 -8.27
C SER A 140 0.12 16.09 -7.00
N ALA A 141 -0.33 17.18 -6.37
CA ALA A 141 -1.19 17.12 -5.18
C ALA A 141 -2.42 18.02 -5.34
N GLY A 142 -3.52 17.64 -4.69
CA GLY A 142 -4.68 18.50 -4.45
C GLY A 142 -5.09 18.46 -2.98
N ALA A 143 -5.44 19.61 -2.41
CA ALA A 143 -5.93 19.73 -1.05
C ALA A 143 -7.47 19.70 -1.01
N PHE A 144 -8.02 19.08 0.02
CA PHE A 144 -9.45 18.84 0.22
C PHE A 144 -9.82 18.96 1.71
N GLY A 145 -11.11 19.10 2.00
CA GLY A 145 -11.65 19.17 3.36
C GLY A 145 -12.24 20.54 3.70
N PRO A 146 -12.85 20.69 4.89
CA PRO A 146 -13.33 21.99 5.36
C PRO A 146 -12.12 22.89 5.64
N PHE A 147 -12.04 24.01 4.91
CA PHE A 147 -11.09 25.10 5.13
C PHE A 147 -11.75 26.27 5.86
#